data_AF-A0A932DSD1-F1
#
_entry.id   AF-A0A932DSD1-F1
#
_cell.length_a   1.000
_cell.length_b   1.000
_cell.length_c   1.000
_cell.angle_alpha   90.00
_cell.angle_beta   90.00
_cell.angle_gamma   90.00
#
_symmetry.space_group_name_H-M   'P 1'
#
loop_
_entity.id
_entity.type
_entity.pdbx_description
1 polymer ?
#
loop_
_entity_poly.entity_id
_entity_poly.type
_entity_poly.pdbx_seq_one_letter_code
_entity_poly.pdbx_strand_id
1 'polypeptide(L)'
;MTIVEQKFFSPSKGAMVLPEIVADICGYMRESEKHGYQVIVGTDSQIYLDRTDFITALVVRRVGAGGRYFWHREHHPNFKSLRERIYTETLKSLSVAEVFYTRLFDVLKNEERLKNFNFEIHVDVGENGATREMIKEVVGMVRGNGYEVKTKPLSFGAFVVADRHT
;
A
#
# COMPACT_ATOMS: atom_id res chain seq x y z
N MET A 1 0.95 -4.62 18.84
CA MET A 1 2.12 -4.03 18.16
C MET A 1 1.62 -2.88 17.32
N THR A 2 2.22 -1.70 17.41
CA THR A 2 1.77 -0.55 16.62
C THR A 2 2.23 -0.70 15.16
N ILE A 3 1.55 -0.04 14.21
CA ILE A 3 1.94 -0.03 12.78
C ILE A 3 3.39 0.45 12.60
N VAL A 4 3.89 1.31 13.50
CA VAL A 4 5.26 1.84 13.46
C VAL A 4 6.31 0.76 13.75
N GLU A 5 5.99 -0.21 14.61
CA GLU A 5 6.89 -1.31 15.01
C GLU A 5 6.77 -2.52 14.07
N GLN A 6 5.79 -2.49 13.16
CA GLN A 6 5.54 -3.54 12.19
C GLN A 6 6.73 -3.71 11.25
N LYS A 7 7.21 -4.95 11.14
CA LYS A 7 8.30 -5.31 10.22
C LYS A 7 7.72 -5.48 8.83
N PHE A 8 8.23 -4.67 7.91
CA PHE A 8 8.13 -4.91 6.48
C PHE A 8 9.44 -5.51 5.97
N PHE A 9 9.43 -6.11 4.80
CA PHE A 9 10.60 -6.65 4.15
C PHE A 9 10.86 -5.92 2.84
N SER A 10 12.12 -5.66 2.53
CA SER A 10 12.61 -5.15 1.26
C SER A 10 13.46 -6.23 0.59
N PRO A 11 13.40 -6.42 -0.75
CA PRO A 11 14.23 -7.41 -1.42
C PRO A 11 15.73 -7.12 -1.30
N SER A 12 16.09 -5.83 -1.23
CA SER A 12 17.47 -5.37 -1.17
C SER A 12 18.00 -5.15 0.25
N LYS A 13 17.11 -4.96 1.23
CA LYS A 13 17.50 -4.51 2.58
C LYS A 13 17.00 -5.42 3.72
N GLY A 14 16.18 -6.42 3.43
CA GLY A 14 15.63 -7.31 4.46
C GLY A 14 14.57 -6.62 5.32
N ALA A 15 14.47 -7.02 6.58
CA ALA A 15 13.44 -6.53 7.50
C ALA A 15 13.70 -5.07 7.92
N MET A 16 12.66 -4.25 7.86
CA MET A 16 12.69 -2.82 8.18
C MET A 16 11.39 -2.40 8.89
N VAL A 17 11.47 -1.42 9.78
CA VAL A 17 10.28 -0.76 10.36
C VAL A 17 9.93 0.52 9.62
N LEU A 18 8.71 1.04 9.78
CA LEU A 18 8.23 2.21 9.02
C LEU A 18 9.17 3.43 9.05
N PRO A 19 9.78 3.85 10.19
CA PRO A 19 10.72 4.96 10.19
C PRO A 19 11.94 4.73 9.28
N GLU A 20 12.46 3.50 9.23
CA GLU A 20 13.59 3.13 8.37
C GLU A 20 13.19 3.13 6.90
N ILE A 21 11.98 2.66 6.60
CA ILE A 21 11.40 2.70 5.25
C ILE A 21 11.23 4.14 4.78
N VAL A 22 10.69 5.03 5.62
CA VAL A 22 10.55 6.46 5.30
C VAL A 22 11.92 7.08 5.01
N ALA A 23 12.92 6.81 5.85
CA ALA A 23 14.28 7.31 5.63
C ALA A 23 14.88 6.79 4.30
N ASP A 24 14.67 5.51 3.99
CA ASP A 24 15.13 4.91 2.73
C ASP A 24 14.47 5.54 1.51
N ILE A 25 13.16 5.73 1.57
CA ILE A 25 12.37 6.32 0.48
C ILE A 25 12.74 7.78 0.26
N CYS A 26 12.89 8.57 1.33
CA CYS A 26 13.37 9.94 1.21
C CYS A 26 14.77 10.01 0.59
N GLY A 27 15.67 9.10 0.98
CA GLY A 27 16.99 8.96 0.33
C GLY A 27 16.87 8.67 -1.17
N TYR A 28 16.05 7.68 -1.53
CA TYR A 28 15.75 7.32 -2.92
C TYR A 28 15.15 8.48 -3.73
N MET A 29 14.28 9.29 -3.12
CA MET A 29 13.68 10.43 -3.81
C MET A 29 14.69 11.55 -4.07
N ARG A 30 15.57 11.83 -3.09
CA ARG A 30 16.63 12.84 -3.18
C ARG A 30 17.75 12.49 -4.16
N GLU A 31 18.00 11.21 -4.41
CA GLU A 31 18.92 10.76 -5.49
C GLU A 31 18.53 11.34 -6.86
N SER A 32 17.25 11.66 -7.08
CA SER A 32 16.81 12.32 -8.30
C SER A 32 15.51 13.12 -8.12
N GLU A 33 15.65 14.39 -7.75
CA GLU A 33 14.53 15.32 -7.54
C GLU A 33 13.81 15.77 -8.83
N LYS A 34 14.39 15.53 -10.01
CA LYS A 34 13.80 15.96 -11.30
C LYS A 34 12.66 15.06 -11.78
N HIS A 35 12.51 13.87 -11.18
CA HIS A 35 11.48 12.91 -11.55
C HIS A 35 10.24 13.08 -10.67
N GLY A 36 9.08 12.77 -11.23
CA GLY A 36 7.86 12.56 -10.45
C GLY A 36 7.91 11.24 -9.69
N TYR A 37 7.22 11.18 -8.55
CA TYR A 37 7.11 9.98 -7.73
C TYR A 37 5.66 9.59 -7.51
N GLN A 38 5.42 8.27 -7.59
CA GLN A 38 4.15 7.65 -7.21
C GLN A 38 4.39 6.77 -6.00
N VAL A 39 3.69 7.04 -4.93
CA VAL A 39 3.67 6.26 -3.70
C VAL A 39 2.35 5.49 -3.65
N ILE A 40 2.44 4.19 -3.46
CA ILE A 40 1.29 3.29 -3.54
C ILE A 40 1.25 2.43 -2.28
N VAL A 41 0.07 2.31 -1.69
CA VAL A 41 -0.20 1.37 -0.60
C VAL A 41 -1.34 0.45 -1.01
N GLY A 42 -1.22 -0.85 -0.76
CA GLY A 42 -2.30 -1.79 -1.02
C GLY A 42 -2.14 -3.04 -0.20
N THR A 43 -3.25 -3.69 0.10
CA THR A 43 -3.26 -4.98 0.79
C THR A 43 -4.04 -5.97 -0.07
N ASP A 44 -3.44 -7.13 -0.30
CA ASP A 44 -4.11 -8.29 -0.89
C ASP A 44 -4.20 -9.41 0.14
N SER A 45 -5.09 -10.37 -0.07
CA SER A 45 -5.15 -11.56 0.77
C SER A 45 -5.31 -12.87 0.02
N GLN A 46 -4.64 -13.89 0.53
CA GLN A 46 -4.69 -15.26 0.00
C GLN A 46 -5.22 -16.22 1.04
N ILE A 47 -6.20 -17.01 0.60
CA ILE A 47 -6.85 -18.03 1.43
C ILE A 47 -6.09 -19.34 1.32
N TYR A 48 -5.73 -19.89 2.47
CA TYR A 48 -5.19 -21.23 2.67
C TYR A 48 -6.22 -22.10 3.41
N LEU A 49 -5.92 -23.40 3.58
CA LEU A 49 -6.84 -24.36 4.20
C LEU A 49 -7.27 -23.94 5.63
N ASP A 50 -6.33 -23.42 6.42
CA ASP A 50 -6.49 -23.12 7.85
C ASP A 50 -6.41 -21.62 8.19
N ARG A 51 -6.03 -20.77 7.23
CA ARG A 51 -5.79 -19.34 7.46
C ARG A 51 -5.91 -18.50 6.20
N THR A 52 -6.04 -17.20 6.38
CA THR A 52 -5.90 -16.18 5.34
C THR A 52 -4.68 -15.33 5.64
N ASP A 53 -3.78 -15.20 4.68
CA ASP A 53 -2.62 -14.32 4.78
C ASP A 53 -2.93 -12.99 4.10
N PHE A 54 -2.68 -11.88 4.79
CA PHE A 54 -2.75 -10.54 4.22
C PHE A 54 -1.35 -10.03 3.94
N ILE A 55 -1.14 -9.52 2.72
CA ILE A 55 0.11 -8.89 2.31
C ILE A 55 -0.13 -7.42 2.05
N THR A 56 0.39 -6.57 2.94
CA THR A 56 0.38 -5.11 2.73
C THR A 56 1.66 -4.68 2.03
N ALA A 57 1.54 -4.08 0.86
CA ALA A 57 2.63 -3.55 0.05
C ALA A 57 2.72 -2.02 0.17
N LEU A 58 3.95 -1.52 0.31
CA LEU A 58 4.33 -0.13 0.13
C LEU A 58 5.24 -0.04 -1.08
N VAL A 59 4.89 0.78 -2.07
CA VAL A 59 5.68 0.92 -3.30
C VAL A 59 5.98 2.40 -3.52
N VAL A 60 7.23 2.73 -3.80
CA VAL A 60 7.63 4.03 -4.34
C VAL A 60 8.20 3.85 -5.74
N ARG A 61 7.54 4.44 -6.72
CA ARG A 61 7.95 4.41 -8.13
C ARG A 61 8.47 5.78 -8.54
N ARG A 62 9.67 5.80 -9.11
CA ARG A 62 10.19 6.95 -9.84
C ARG A 62 9.65 6.85 -11.26
N VAL A 63 8.86 7.83 -11.70
CA VAL A 63 8.17 7.75 -12.99
C VAL A 63 9.20 7.64 -14.12
N GLY A 64 9.13 6.56 -14.90
CA GLY A 64 10.08 6.28 -15.98
C GLY A 64 11.43 5.68 -15.55
N ALA A 65 11.67 5.46 -14.26
CA ALA A 65 12.99 5.09 -13.75
C ALA A 65 12.94 4.13 -12.54
N GLY A 66 12.09 3.09 -12.62
CA GLY A 66 12.03 2.01 -11.64
C GLY A 66 11.34 2.36 -10.33
N GLY A 67 11.57 1.55 -9.29
CA GLY A 67 10.93 1.74 -7.98
C GLY A 67 11.50 0.84 -6.90
N ARG A 68 11.08 1.09 -5.66
CA ARG A 68 11.35 0.26 -4.49
C ARG A 68 10.02 -0.20 -3.92
N TYR A 69 10.03 -1.35 -3.28
CA TYR A 69 8.85 -1.87 -2.60
C TYR A 69 9.21 -2.56 -1.30
N PHE A 70 8.21 -2.59 -0.42
CA PHE A 70 8.27 -3.20 0.89
C PHE A 70 6.97 -3.96 1.12
N TRP A 71 7.01 -5.08 1.83
CA TRP A 71 5.80 -5.84 2.15
C TRP A 71 5.76 -6.33 3.58
N HIS A 72 4.57 -6.41 4.15
CA HIS A 72 4.32 -7.02 5.46
C HIS A 72 3.30 -8.15 5.30
N ARG A 73 3.55 -9.30 5.96
CA ARG A 73 2.61 -10.44 6.00
C ARG A 73 1.99 -10.57 7.39
N GLU A 74 0.67 -10.68 7.42
CA GLU A 74 -0.12 -10.92 8.63
C GLU A 74 -1.02 -12.14 8.45
N HIS A 75 -1.05 -13.03 9.44
CA HIS A 75 -1.86 -14.25 9.42
C HIS A 75 -3.17 -14.05 10.18
N HIS A 76 -4.29 -14.45 9.57
CA HIS A 76 -5.62 -14.40 10.16
C HIS A 76 -6.33 -15.75 10.05
N PRO A 77 -7.26 -16.08 10.96
CA PRO A 77 -8.23 -17.14 10.70
C PRO A 77 -9.00 -16.89 9.40
N ASN A 78 -9.52 -17.96 8.81
CA ASN A 78 -10.33 -17.83 7.59
C ASN A 78 -11.60 -17.00 7.80
N PHE A 79 -11.89 -16.15 6.82
CA PHE A 79 -13.06 -15.27 6.81
C PHE A 79 -14.29 -16.03 6.32
N LYS A 80 -15.46 -15.71 6.88
CA LYS A 80 -16.73 -16.34 6.49
C LYS A 80 -17.32 -15.72 5.23
N SER A 81 -16.94 -14.48 4.90
CA SER A 81 -17.47 -13.77 3.73
C SER A 81 -16.40 -13.04 2.94
N LEU A 82 -16.58 -13.01 1.61
CA LEU A 82 -15.77 -12.21 0.70
C LEU A 82 -15.75 -10.73 1.09
N ARG A 83 -16.91 -10.22 1.54
CA ARG A 83 -17.08 -8.82 1.94
C ARG A 83 -16.20 -8.45 3.12
N GLU A 84 -16.23 -9.25 4.18
CA GLU A 84 -15.40 -9.04 5.38
C GLU A 84 -13.91 -9.04 5.04
N ARG A 85 -13.48 -9.94 4.15
CA ARG A 85 -12.09 -10.02 3.67
C ARG A 85 -11.67 -8.75 2.91
N ILE A 86 -12.44 -8.32 1.92
CA ILE A 86 -12.17 -7.11 1.12
C ILE A 86 -12.17 -5.84 2.00
N TYR A 87 -13.10 -5.76 2.95
CA TYR A 87 -13.12 -4.66 3.91
C TYR A 87 -11.86 -4.68 4.78
N THR A 88 -11.42 -5.86 5.21
CA THR A 88 -10.19 -6.01 5.99
C THR A 88 -8.96 -5.58 5.20
N GLU A 89 -8.85 -5.95 3.92
CA GLU A 89 -7.79 -5.45 3.01
C GLU A 89 -7.79 -3.92 2.93
N THR A 90 -8.97 -3.33 2.74
CA THR A 90 -9.12 -1.88 2.61
C THR A 90 -8.73 -1.16 3.91
N LEU A 91 -9.19 -1.64 5.05
CA LEU A 91 -8.88 -1.07 6.37
C LEU A 91 -7.39 -1.19 6.72
N LYS A 92 -6.75 -2.32 6.39
CA LYS A 92 -5.30 -2.50 6.55
C LYS A 92 -4.51 -1.54 5.67
N SER A 93 -4.95 -1.33 4.43
CA SER A 93 -4.32 -0.38 3.52
C SER A 93 -4.45 1.05 4.02
N LEU A 94 -5.63 1.44 4.51
CA LEU A 94 -5.88 2.78 5.07
C LEU A 94 -5.05 3.05 6.32
N SER A 95 -4.98 2.09 7.25
CA SER A 95 -4.26 2.28 8.50
C SER A 95 -2.75 2.45 8.28
N VAL A 96 -2.18 1.68 7.36
CA VAL A 96 -0.78 1.82 6.97
C VAL A 96 -0.56 3.11 6.18
N ALA A 97 -1.45 3.43 5.24
CA ALA A 97 -1.39 4.64 4.43
C ALA A 97 -1.35 5.90 5.29
N GLU A 98 -2.22 6.00 6.30
CA GLU A 98 -2.27 7.16 7.20
C GLU A 98 -0.92 7.41 7.88
N VAL A 99 -0.41 6.40 8.61
CA VAL A 99 0.84 6.53 9.36
C VAL A 99 2.03 6.79 8.44
N PHE A 100 2.04 6.14 7.28
CA PHE A 100 3.13 6.26 6.31
C PHE A 100 3.12 7.62 5.60
N TYR A 101 1.95 8.07 5.13
CA TYR A 101 1.78 9.37 4.47
C TYR A 101 2.17 10.52 5.40
N THR A 102 1.66 10.55 6.64
CA THR A 102 2.00 11.61 7.61
C THR A 102 3.50 11.71 7.82
N ARG A 103 4.19 10.59 8.03
CA ARG A 103 5.64 10.57 8.26
C ARG A 103 6.43 10.98 7.03
N LEU A 104 6.05 10.50 5.85
CA LEU A 104 6.72 10.85 4.60
C LEU A 104 6.55 12.34 4.29
N PHE A 105 5.34 12.86 4.43
CA PHE A 105 5.04 14.27 4.26
C PHE A 105 5.79 15.14 5.26
N ASP A 106 5.85 14.76 6.54
CA ASP A 106 6.56 15.52 7.56
C ASP A 106 8.05 15.69 7.27
N VAL A 107 8.68 14.67 6.66
CA VAL A 107 10.09 14.73 6.26
C VAL A 107 10.27 15.58 5.00
N LEU A 108 9.36 15.50 4.03
CA LEU A 108 9.49 16.13 2.72
C LEU A 108 8.82 17.50 2.58
N LYS A 109 8.03 17.97 3.56
CA LYS A 109 7.19 19.18 3.44
C LYS A 109 7.94 20.46 3.07
N ASN A 110 9.24 20.55 3.39
CA ASN A 110 10.10 21.68 3.06
C ASN A 110 10.89 21.48 1.75
N GLU A 111 10.71 20.37 1.05
CA GLU A 111 11.40 20.02 -0.19
C GLU A 111 10.47 20.26 -1.38
N GLU A 112 10.50 21.47 -1.95
CA GLU A 112 9.56 21.93 -3.00
C GLU A 112 9.38 20.96 -4.18
N ARG A 113 10.45 20.27 -4.57
CA ARG A 113 10.44 19.32 -5.70
C ARG A 113 9.88 17.96 -5.33
N LEU A 114 9.96 17.56 -4.07
CA LEU A 114 9.64 16.21 -3.61
C LEU A 114 8.34 16.14 -2.80
N LYS A 115 7.86 17.24 -2.23
CA LYS A 115 6.60 17.28 -1.45
C LYS A 115 5.35 16.97 -2.28
N ASN A 116 5.40 17.14 -3.60
CA ASN A 116 4.29 16.94 -4.52
C ASN A 116 4.35 15.54 -5.17
N PHE A 117 4.42 14.47 -4.37
CA PHE A 117 4.30 13.10 -4.86
C PHE A 117 2.83 12.69 -4.96
N ASN A 118 2.52 11.80 -5.90
CA ASN A 118 1.19 11.18 -5.96
C ASN A 118 1.11 10.08 -4.92
N PHE A 119 0.03 10.05 -4.14
CA PHE A 119 -0.20 9.01 -3.14
C PHE A 119 -1.52 8.29 -3.42
N GLU A 120 -1.43 6.99 -3.67
CA GLU A 120 -2.55 6.17 -4.13
C GLU A 120 -2.74 4.96 -3.21
N ILE A 121 -4.01 4.62 -2.93
CA ILE A 121 -4.37 3.34 -2.32
C ILE A 121 -4.92 2.42 -3.41
N HIS A 122 -4.33 1.23 -3.53
CA HIS A 122 -4.71 0.20 -4.49
C HIS A 122 -5.61 -0.83 -3.78
N VAL A 123 -6.80 -1.07 -4.32
CA VAL A 123 -7.79 -2.00 -3.76
C VAL A 123 -8.08 -3.11 -4.77
N ASP A 124 -8.01 -4.39 -4.34
CA ASP A 124 -8.20 -5.53 -5.22
C ASP A 124 -9.67 -5.89 -5.38
N VAL A 125 -10.38 -5.08 -6.16
CA VAL A 125 -11.76 -5.37 -6.53
C VAL A 125 -11.94 -5.21 -8.03
N GLY A 126 -12.42 -6.26 -8.67
CA GLY A 126 -12.79 -6.28 -10.09
C GLY A 126 -14.28 -6.04 -10.31
N GLU A 127 -14.66 -5.62 -11.52
CA GLU A 127 -16.03 -5.24 -11.92
C GLU A 127 -17.01 -6.42 -12.11
N ASN A 128 -16.78 -7.57 -11.46
CA ASN A 128 -17.73 -8.68 -11.52
C ASN A 128 -18.98 -8.38 -10.66
N GLY A 129 -20.16 -8.84 -11.09
CA GLY A 129 -21.45 -8.40 -10.56
C GLY A 129 -21.63 -8.52 -9.03
N ALA A 130 -21.01 -9.51 -8.39
CA ALA A 130 -21.08 -9.72 -6.94
C ALA A 130 -20.26 -8.70 -6.12
N THR A 131 -19.27 -8.04 -6.72
CA THR A 131 -18.36 -7.09 -6.05
C THR A 131 -18.71 -5.63 -6.32
N ARG A 132 -19.68 -5.33 -7.21
CA ARG A 132 -19.96 -3.95 -7.64
C ARG A 132 -20.43 -3.01 -6.53
N GLU A 133 -21.27 -3.49 -5.61
CA GLU A 133 -21.69 -2.69 -4.44
C GLU A 133 -20.52 -2.50 -3.48
N MET A 134 -19.77 -3.57 -3.21
CA MET A 134 -18.57 -3.50 -2.37
C MET A 134 -17.53 -2.54 -2.95
N ILE A 135 -17.34 -2.50 -4.27
CA ILE A 135 -16.45 -1.53 -4.95
C ILE A 135 -16.83 -0.10 -4.58
N LYS A 136 -18.12 0.24 -4.65
CA LYS A 136 -18.58 1.60 -4.33
C LYS A 136 -18.29 1.94 -2.87
N GLU A 137 -18.51 0.99 -1.96
CA GLU A 137 -18.29 1.16 -0.53
C GLU A 137 -16.80 1.34 -0.20
N VAL A 138 -15.93 0.49 -0.73
CA VAL A 138 -14.47 0.60 -0.48
C VAL A 138 -13.86 1.82 -1.14
N VAL A 139 -14.28 2.16 -2.37
CA VAL A 139 -13.87 3.41 -3.05
C VAL A 139 -14.34 4.62 -2.24
N GLY A 140 -15.58 4.60 -1.74
CA GLY A 140 -16.13 5.63 -0.87
C GLY A 140 -15.35 5.75 0.44
N MET A 141 -14.97 4.63 1.05
CA MET A 141 -14.17 4.59 2.26
C MET A 141 -12.80 5.22 2.05
N VAL A 142 -12.09 4.85 0.98
CA VAL A 142 -10.75 5.38 0.68
C VAL A 142 -10.80 6.87 0.38
N ARG A 143 -11.72 7.30 -0.49
CA ARG A 143 -11.90 8.73 -0.84
C ARG A 143 -12.38 9.56 0.35
N GLY A 144 -13.22 8.99 1.22
CA GLY A 144 -13.67 9.63 2.45
C GLY A 144 -12.54 9.92 3.44
N ASN A 145 -11.42 9.20 3.33
CA ASN A 145 -10.18 9.48 4.08
C ASN A 145 -9.21 10.40 3.32
N GLY A 146 -9.62 10.98 2.19
CA GLY A 146 -8.82 11.94 1.43
C GLY A 146 -7.78 11.32 0.47
N TYR A 147 -7.78 10.00 0.30
CA TYR A 147 -6.82 9.31 -0.56
C TYR A 147 -7.36 9.07 -1.98
N GLU A 148 -6.47 9.15 -2.96
CA GLU A 148 -6.77 8.66 -4.30
C GLU A 148 -6.83 7.12 -4.29
N VAL A 149 -7.83 6.55 -4.97
CA VAL A 149 -8.02 5.10 -5.05
C VAL A 149 -7.89 4.61 -6.48
N LYS A 150 -7.15 3.52 -6.68
CA LYS A 150 -7.12 2.77 -7.94
C LYS A 150 -7.65 1.35 -7.71
N THR A 151 -8.51 0.89 -8.62
CA THR A 151 -9.00 -0.48 -8.71
C THR A 151 -8.46 -1.16 -9.97
N LYS A 152 -8.62 -2.48 -10.10
CA LYS A 152 -8.19 -3.20 -11.31
C LYS A 152 -8.90 -2.62 -12.55
N PRO A 153 -8.20 -2.46 -13.69
CA PRO A 153 -6.80 -2.86 -13.97
C PRO A 153 -5.73 -1.82 -13.57
N LEU A 154 -6.11 -0.66 -13.04
CA LEU A 154 -5.18 0.45 -12.76
C LEU A 154 -4.34 0.26 -11.50
N SER A 155 -4.68 -0.71 -10.66
CA SER A 155 -4.02 -1.01 -9.38
C SER A 155 -2.86 -2.01 -9.46
N PHE A 156 -2.33 -2.28 -10.67
CA PHE A 156 -1.33 -3.32 -10.92
C PHE A 156 -0.04 -3.18 -10.07
N GLY A 157 0.35 -1.95 -9.69
CA GLY A 157 1.61 -1.70 -8.98
C GLY A 157 1.72 -2.43 -7.64
N ALA A 158 0.72 -2.26 -6.75
CA ALA A 158 0.69 -2.96 -5.47
C ALA A 158 0.45 -4.47 -5.64
N PHE A 159 -0.42 -4.85 -6.58
CA PHE A 159 -0.79 -6.26 -6.76
C PHE A 159 0.34 -7.12 -7.29
N VAL A 160 1.19 -6.62 -8.18
CA VAL A 160 2.40 -7.37 -8.60
C VAL A 160 3.32 -7.66 -7.41
N VAL A 161 3.44 -6.72 -6.49
CA VAL A 161 4.27 -6.90 -5.29
C VAL A 161 3.61 -7.88 -4.34
N ALA A 162 2.31 -7.75 -4.10
CA ALA A 162 1.56 -8.64 -3.24
C ALA A 162 1.58 -10.07 -3.79
N ASP A 163 1.19 -10.28 -5.06
CA ASP A 163 1.17 -11.57 -5.78
C ASP A 163 2.52 -12.29 -5.75
N ARG A 164 3.64 -11.55 -5.78
CA ARG A 164 4.98 -12.13 -5.68
C ARG A 164 5.26 -12.74 -4.32
N HIS A 165 4.58 -12.27 -3.30
CA HIS A 165 4.81 -12.56 -1.89
C HIS A 165 3.55 -13.12 -1.23
N THR A 166 2.57 -13.61 -1.97
CA THR A 166 1.47 -14.45 -1.50
C THR A 166 1.87 -15.91 -1.64
#